data_AF-A0AA91DLN8-F1
#
_entry.id   AF-A0AA91DLN8-F1
#
_cell.length_a   1.000
_cell.length_b   1.000
_cell.length_c   1.000
_cell.angle_alpha   90.00
_cell.angle_beta   90.00
_cell.angle_gamma   90.00
#
_symmetry.space_group_name_H-M   'P 1'
#
loop_
_entity.id
_entity.type
_entity.pdbx_description
1 polymer ?
#
loop_
_entity_poly.entity_id
_entity_poly.type
_entity_poly.pdbx_seq_one_letter_code
_entity_poly.pdbx_strand_id
1 'polypeptide(L)'
;MEQPMAFDAPEPISPASLPATGASGTAPARPPAPSKPLVRRGTGAAIYQAIVDLGESNKVATRQVLMELLGLPYSIIDDHVKRMIEDGRLRRVVHGVFEAVPPAAEDRAVSMTFVPGGGGKLEVGDACIDLTLRELRMVGLATAGVVMQFGREA
;
A
#
# COMPACT_ATOMS: atom_id res chain seq x y z
N MET A 1 -15.01 -50.63 58.52
CA MET A 1 -13.77 -51.42 58.57
C MET A 1 -13.03 -51.10 57.30
N GLU A 2 -12.03 -50.24 57.43
CA GLU A 2 -11.22 -49.66 56.35
C GLU A 2 -10.40 -50.71 55.60
N GLN A 3 -10.24 -50.50 54.29
CA GLN A 3 -9.01 -50.85 53.56
C GLN A 3 -8.71 -49.71 52.56
N PRO A 4 -7.52 -49.10 52.60
CA PRO A 4 -7.16 -48.01 51.69
C PRO A 4 -6.64 -48.53 50.35
N MET A 5 -7.15 -47.94 49.27
CA MET A 5 -6.64 -48.14 47.91
C MET A 5 -5.31 -47.39 47.76
N ALA A 6 -4.24 -48.11 47.45
CA ALA A 6 -2.94 -47.54 47.11
C ALA A 6 -3.04 -46.73 45.81
N PHE A 7 -2.76 -45.43 45.91
CA PHE A 7 -2.54 -44.57 44.74
C PHE A 7 -1.08 -44.75 44.31
N ASP A 8 -0.90 -45.34 43.14
CA ASP A 8 0.41 -45.51 42.48
C ASP A 8 0.92 -44.14 42.01
N ALA A 9 2.15 -43.80 42.38
CA ALA A 9 2.76 -42.51 42.03
C ALA A 9 3.29 -42.56 40.59
N PRO A 10 3.01 -41.56 39.73
CA PRO A 10 3.62 -41.54 38.41
C PRO A 10 5.11 -41.16 38.50
N GLU A 11 5.96 -41.99 37.87
CA GLU A 11 7.41 -41.80 37.77
C GLU A 11 7.81 -40.47 37.10
N PRO A 12 8.95 -39.87 37.50
CA PRO A 12 9.44 -38.65 36.89
C PRO A 12 10.00 -38.90 35.48
N ILE A 13 9.41 -38.22 34.49
CA ILE A 13 9.91 -38.19 33.11
C ILE A 13 11.25 -37.45 33.06
N SER A 14 12.30 -38.17 32.68
CA SER A 14 13.66 -37.67 32.49
C SER A 14 13.76 -36.71 31.28
N PRO A 15 14.50 -35.60 31.35
CA PRO A 15 14.62 -34.64 30.25
C PRO A 15 15.56 -35.16 29.15
N ALA A 16 14.98 -35.65 28.06
CA ALA A 16 15.72 -36.00 26.86
C ALA A 16 16.22 -34.73 26.13
N SER A 17 17.54 -34.54 26.19
CA SER A 17 18.43 -34.18 25.08
C SER A 17 18.00 -33.06 24.11
N LEU A 18 18.55 -31.87 24.35
CA LEU A 18 18.73 -30.81 23.36
C LEU A 18 19.78 -31.22 22.32
N PRO A 19 19.55 -31.05 21.00
CA PRO A 19 20.64 -30.91 20.05
C PRO A 19 21.09 -29.45 19.97
N ALA A 20 22.37 -29.21 20.22
CA ALA A 20 23.07 -27.98 19.91
C ALA A 20 23.55 -28.01 18.45
N THR A 21 23.12 -27.05 17.63
CA THR A 21 23.81 -26.79 16.35
C THR A 21 23.60 -25.35 15.86
N GLY A 22 24.73 -24.66 15.62
CA GLY A 22 24.88 -23.77 14.45
C GLY A 22 24.66 -22.28 14.65
N ALA A 23 25.75 -21.56 14.90
CA ALA A 23 25.82 -20.11 14.69
C ALA A 23 25.66 -19.75 13.20
N SER A 24 24.84 -18.76 12.88
CA SER A 24 25.08 -17.86 11.74
C SER A 24 24.40 -16.51 12.00
N GLY A 25 25.23 -15.48 12.12
CA GLY A 25 24.75 -14.10 12.20
C GLY A 25 24.08 -13.72 10.89
N THR A 26 22.84 -13.26 10.97
CA THR A 26 22.17 -12.58 9.85
C THR A 26 21.96 -11.13 10.28
N ALA A 27 22.69 -10.24 9.62
CA ALA A 27 22.59 -8.79 9.76
C ALA A 27 21.14 -8.31 9.52
N PRO A 28 20.71 -7.16 10.07
CA PRO A 28 19.39 -6.62 9.79
C PRO A 28 19.25 -6.35 8.29
N ALA A 29 18.18 -6.92 7.72
CA ALA A 29 17.83 -6.74 6.33
C ALA A 29 17.78 -5.25 5.96
N ARG A 30 18.70 -4.82 5.11
CA ARG A 30 18.64 -3.53 4.42
C ARG A 30 17.33 -3.53 3.60
N PRO A 31 16.50 -2.48 3.66
CA PRO A 31 15.32 -2.43 2.81
C PRO A 31 15.74 -2.52 1.34
N PRO A 32 15.00 -3.27 0.49
CA PRO A 32 15.33 -3.39 -0.92
C PRO A 32 15.24 -2.00 -1.57
N ALA A 33 16.33 -1.56 -2.19
CA ALA A 33 16.31 -0.39 -3.03
C ALA A 33 15.38 -0.65 -4.22
N PRO A 34 14.43 0.25 -4.56
CA PRO A 34 13.67 0.10 -5.78
C PRO A 34 14.53 0.54 -6.97
N SER A 35 15.26 -0.37 -7.61
CA SER A 35 15.86 -0.11 -8.92
C SER A 35 15.00 -0.74 -10.02
N LYS A 36 13.90 -0.06 -10.35
CA LYS A 36 13.24 -0.28 -11.64
C LYS A 36 14.19 0.19 -12.75
N PRO A 37 14.41 -0.59 -13.83
CA PRO A 37 15.30 -0.17 -14.91
C PRO A 37 14.83 1.17 -15.45
N LEU A 38 15.75 2.14 -15.51
CA LEU A 38 15.54 3.44 -16.14
C LEU A 38 15.40 3.19 -17.65
N VAL A 39 14.19 2.79 -18.07
CA VAL A 39 13.68 3.14 -19.41
C VAL A 39 14.08 4.59 -19.60
N ARG A 40 14.78 4.92 -20.70
CA ARG A 40 15.15 6.31 -21.04
C ARG A 40 13.86 7.12 -21.19
N ARG A 41 13.31 7.52 -20.04
CA ARG A 41 12.12 8.31 -19.90
C ARG A 41 12.48 9.66 -20.49
N GLY A 42 11.59 10.19 -21.33
CA GLY A 42 11.73 11.57 -21.79
C GLY A 42 11.87 12.50 -20.58
N THR A 43 12.57 13.61 -20.74
CA THR A 43 12.91 14.56 -19.67
C THR A 43 11.70 14.92 -18.79
N GLY A 44 10.53 15.16 -19.40
CA GLY A 44 9.29 15.43 -18.66
C GLY A 44 8.80 14.27 -17.77
N ALA A 45 8.97 13.01 -18.20
CA ALA A 45 8.61 11.84 -17.40
C ALA A 45 9.59 11.61 -16.23
N ALA A 46 10.86 12.00 -16.38
CA ALA A 46 11.82 11.99 -15.28
C ALA A 46 11.48 13.06 -14.22
N ILE A 47 11.14 14.28 -14.66
CA ILE A 47 10.70 15.37 -13.78
C ILE A 47 9.43 15.00 -13.03
N TYR A 48 8.42 14.46 -13.73
CA TYR A 48 7.17 14.03 -13.10
C TYR A 48 7.40 12.99 -12.01
N GLN A 49 8.19 11.95 -12.31
CA GLN A 49 8.47 10.91 -11.32
C GLN A 49 9.22 11.48 -10.12
N ALA A 50 10.21 12.35 -10.32
CA ALA A 50 10.92 12.98 -9.20
C ALA A 50 9.98 13.74 -8.26
N ILE A 51 8.96 14.42 -8.80
CA ILE A 51 7.95 15.12 -7.99
C ILE A 51 7.09 14.12 -7.21
N VAL A 52 6.67 13.02 -7.85
CA VAL A 52 5.91 11.94 -7.19
C VAL A 52 6.73 11.31 -6.06
N ASP A 53 7.97 10.91 -6.34
CA ASP A 53 8.87 10.25 -5.37
C ASP A 53 9.16 11.17 -4.17
N LEU A 54 9.32 12.48 -4.40
CA LEU A 54 9.47 13.46 -3.33
C LEU A 54 8.20 13.57 -2.49
N GLY A 55 7.02 13.60 -3.12
CA GLY A 55 5.73 13.60 -2.43
C GLY A 55 5.50 12.35 -1.57
N GLU A 56 5.76 11.16 -2.12
CA GLU A 56 5.67 9.87 -1.40
C GLU A 56 6.63 9.81 -0.22
N SER A 57 7.78 10.48 -0.33
CA SER A 57 8.78 10.60 0.74
C SER A 57 8.48 11.72 1.74
N ASN A 58 7.32 12.38 1.66
CA ASN A 58 6.95 13.57 2.44
C ASN A 58 7.97 14.73 2.33
N LYS A 59 8.66 14.85 1.20
CA LYS A 59 9.61 15.93 0.90
C LYS A 59 8.98 16.93 -0.07
N VAL A 60 9.42 18.18 0.04
CA VAL A 60 8.90 19.27 -0.81
C VAL A 60 9.63 19.26 -2.15
N ALA A 61 8.89 19.14 -3.26
CA ALA A 61 9.46 19.29 -4.60
C ALA A 61 9.57 20.77 -4.97
N THR A 62 10.70 21.37 -4.62
CA THR A 62 11.05 22.73 -5.06
C THR A 62 11.78 22.71 -6.40
N ARG A 63 11.72 23.83 -7.11
CA ARG A 63 12.48 24.04 -8.36
C ARG A 63 13.99 23.74 -8.18
N GLN A 64 14.57 24.14 -7.04
CA GLN A 64 16.00 23.89 -6.72
C GLN A 64 16.27 22.40 -6.49
N VAL A 65 15.43 21.72 -5.70
CA VAL A 65 15.58 20.28 -5.43
C VAL A 65 15.49 19.47 -6.71
N LEU A 66 14.60 19.84 -7.64
CA LEU A 66 14.49 19.16 -8.93
C LEU A 66 15.76 19.35 -9.79
N MET A 67 16.38 20.54 -9.75
CA MET A 67 17.65 20.81 -10.43
C MET A 67 18.78 19.96 -9.85
N GLU A 68 18.92 19.92 -8.53
CA GLU A 68 19.96 19.16 -7.83
C GLU A 68 19.80 17.64 -8.06
N LEU A 69 18.57 17.15 -8.07
CA LEU A 69 18.27 15.72 -8.25
C LEU A 69 18.48 15.26 -9.69
N LEU A 70 18.08 16.07 -10.67
CA LEU A 70 18.04 15.67 -12.08
C LEU A 70 19.21 16.22 -12.92
N GLY A 71 19.96 17.19 -12.40
CA GLY A 71 21.05 17.86 -13.12
C GLY A 71 20.58 18.66 -14.34
N LEU A 72 19.31 19.04 -14.39
CA LEU A 72 18.70 19.76 -15.51
C LEU A 72 18.68 21.26 -15.26
N PRO A 73 18.87 22.11 -16.29
CA PRO A 73 18.79 23.56 -16.12
C PRO A 73 17.35 23.99 -15.79
N TYR A 74 17.24 25.10 -15.06
CA TYR A 74 15.96 25.65 -14.61
C TYR A 74 14.95 25.87 -15.75
N SER A 75 15.40 26.36 -16.91
CA SER A 75 14.53 26.60 -18.07
C SER A 75 13.82 25.34 -18.53
N ILE A 76 14.52 24.20 -18.57
CA ILE A 76 13.95 22.92 -18.99
C ILE A 76 12.95 22.40 -17.96
N ILE A 77 13.29 22.50 -16.67
CA ILE A 77 12.37 22.12 -15.58
C ILE A 77 11.09 22.96 -15.67
N ASP A 78 11.24 24.27 -15.87
CA ASP A 78 10.13 25.21 -15.91
C ASP A 78 9.20 24.99 -17.08
N ASP A 79 9.74 24.78 -18.27
CA ASP A 79 8.96 24.48 -19.45
C ASP A 79 8.14 23.19 -19.28
N HIS A 80 8.74 22.15 -18.69
CA HIS A 80 8.05 20.89 -18.46
C HIS A 80 7.01 20.97 -17.34
N VAL A 81 7.34 21.62 -16.23
CA VAL A 81 6.42 21.81 -15.11
C VAL A 81 5.24 22.68 -15.53
N LYS A 82 5.47 23.74 -16.29
CA LYS A 82 4.40 24.59 -16.83
C LYS A 82 3.41 23.78 -17.68
N ARG A 83 3.91 22.99 -18.65
CA ARG A 83 3.06 22.11 -19.48
C ARG A 83 2.29 21.11 -18.63
N MET A 84 2.93 20.47 -17.64
CA MET A 84 2.26 19.50 -16.78
C MET A 84 1.21 20.12 -15.83
N ILE A 85 1.35 21.39 -15.47
CA ILE A 85 0.32 22.15 -14.76
C ILE A 85 -0.85 22.45 -15.69
N GLU A 86 -0.59 22.86 -16.93
CA GLU A 86 -1.61 23.09 -17.96
C GLU A 86 -2.39 21.79 -18.28
N ASP A 87 -1.70 20.64 -18.31
CA ASP A 87 -2.29 19.31 -18.48
C ASP A 87 -3.01 18.77 -17.23
N GLY A 88 -3.01 19.52 -16.12
CA GLY A 88 -3.65 19.12 -14.85
C GLY A 88 -2.94 18.00 -14.07
N ARG A 89 -1.74 17.59 -14.49
CA ARG A 89 -0.96 16.51 -13.85
C ARG A 89 -0.18 16.98 -12.62
N LEU A 90 0.14 18.27 -12.57
CA LEU A 90 0.82 18.92 -11.44
C LEU A 90 -0.01 20.11 -10.97
N ARG A 91 0.11 20.43 -9.68
CA ARG A 91 -0.35 21.71 -9.14
C ARG A 91 0.79 22.48 -8.51
N ARG A 92 0.66 23.80 -8.52
CA ARG A 92 1.57 24.71 -7.82
C ARG A 92 0.96 25.08 -6.47
N VAL A 93 1.54 24.56 -5.39
CA VAL A 93 1.05 24.79 -4.03
C VAL A 93 1.39 26.21 -3.57
N VAL A 94 2.66 26.60 -3.75
CA VAL A 94 3.17 27.96 -3.54
C VAL A 94 4.24 28.28 -4.58
N HIS A 95 4.77 29.51 -4.58
CA HIS A 95 5.76 29.93 -5.56
C HIS A 95 7.02 29.05 -5.54
N GLY A 96 7.16 28.19 -6.57
CA GLY A 96 8.35 27.35 -6.77
C GLY A 96 8.25 25.96 -6.13
N VAL A 97 7.09 25.62 -5.56
CA VAL A 97 6.78 24.31 -4.98
C VAL A 97 5.71 23.63 -5.82
N PHE A 98 5.98 22.39 -6.20
CA PHE A 98 5.13 21.59 -7.07
C PHE A 98 4.69 20.33 -6.35
N GLU A 99 3.48 19.89 -6.67
CA GLU A 99 2.93 18.65 -6.15
C GLU A 99 2.28 17.89 -7.29
N ALA A 100 2.49 16.58 -7.34
CA ALA A 100 1.79 15.73 -8.28
C ALA A 100 0.32 15.70 -7.91
N VAL A 101 -0.55 15.98 -8.88
CA VAL A 101 -1.96 15.64 -8.75
C VAL A 101 -2.01 14.15 -9.04
N PRO A 102 -2.37 13.29 -8.06
CA PRO A 102 -2.57 11.88 -8.34
C PRO A 102 -3.57 11.81 -9.49
N PRO A 103 -3.29 11.05 -10.57
CA PRO A 103 -4.33 10.80 -11.54
C PRO A 103 -5.52 10.27 -10.76
N ALA A 104 -6.69 10.88 -10.92
CA ALA A 104 -7.91 10.31 -10.38
C ALA A 104 -7.89 8.85 -10.81
N ALA A 105 -7.91 7.92 -9.85
CA ALA A 105 -8.02 6.52 -10.20
C ALA A 105 -9.27 6.42 -11.07
N GLU A 106 -9.14 5.82 -12.25
CA GLU A 106 -10.28 5.67 -13.15
C GLU A 106 -11.43 5.04 -12.36
N ASP A 107 -12.61 5.65 -12.44
CA ASP A 107 -13.79 5.12 -11.78
C ASP A 107 -14.08 3.75 -12.37
N ARG A 108 -13.77 2.72 -11.60
CA ARG A 108 -14.01 1.33 -12.00
C ARG A 108 -15.45 0.97 -11.67
N ALA A 109 -16.06 0.18 -12.55
CA ALA A 109 -17.35 -0.43 -12.24
C ALA A 109 -17.22 -1.25 -10.94
N VAL A 110 -18.11 -0.98 -10.00
CA VAL A 110 -18.22 -1.72 -8.73
C VAL A 110 -19.56 -2.44 -8.70
N SER A 111 -19.53 -3.75 -8.51
CA SER A 111 -20.73 -4.58 -8.42
C SER A 111 -20.66 -5.50 -7.20
N MET A 112 -21.81 -5.84 -6.63
CA MET A 112 -21.95 -6.83 -5.56
C MET A 112 -23.03 -7.83 -5.93
N THR A 113 -22.69 -9.12 -6.00
CA THR A 113 -23.64 -10.20 -6.30
C THR A 113 -23.76 -11.14 -5.11
N PHE A 114 -24.96 -11.35 -4.59
CA PHE A 114 -25.19 -12.32 -3.52
C PHE A 114 -25.37 -13.72 -4.09
N VAL A 115 -24.70 -14.70 -3.48
CA VAL A 115 -24.76 -16.10 -3.92
C VAL A 115 -25.55 -16.95 -2.93
N PRO A 116 -26.17 -18.07 -3.37
CA PRO A 116 -26.78 -19.04 -2.46
C PRO A 116 -25.79 -19.48 -1.37
N GLY A 117 -26.24 -19.54 -0.12
CA GLY A 117 -25.37 -19.79 1.04
C GLY A 117 -24.92 -18.54 1.80
N GLY A 118 -25.29 -17.35 1.33
CA GLY A 118 -25.15 -16.09 2.06
C GLY A 118 -23.80 -15.39 1.91
N GLY A 119 -22.92 -15.91 1.06
CA GLY A 119 -21.73 -15.19 0.60
C GLY A 119 -22.06 -14.15 -0.49
N GLY A 120 -21.02 -13.55 -1.05
CA GLY A 120 -21.17 -12.63 -2.17
C GLY A 120 -19.90 -12.51 -3.01
N LYS A 121 -20.04 -12.00 -4.23
CA LYS A 121 -18.95 -11.64 -5.12
C LYS A 121 -18.86 -10.13 -5.19
N LEU A 122 -17.70 -9.58 -4.83
CA LEU A 122 -17.39 -8.16 -5.00
C LEU A 122 -16.50 -8.00 -6.23
N GLU A 123 -16.96 -7.18 -7.18
CA GLU A 123 -16.22 -6.88 -8.41
C GLU A 123 -15.81 -5.41 -8.44
N VAL A 124 -14.55 -5.14 -8.79
CA VAL A 124 -14.02 -3.78 -8.97
C VAL A 124 -13.12 -3.76 -10.21
N GLY A 125 -13.67 -3.35 -11.35
CA GLY A 125 -13.03 -3.53 -12.66
C GLY A 125 -12.77 -5.02 -12.93
N ASP A 126 -11.52 -5.40 -13.21
CA ASP A 126 -11.17 -6.80 -13.50
C ASP A 126 -10.97 -7.68 -12.25
N ALA A 127 -11.00 -7.09 -11.05
CA ALA A 127 -10.84 -7.84 -9.82
C ALA A 127 -12.18 -8.40 -9.35
N CYS A 128 -12.27 -9.71 -9.15
CA CYS A 128 -13.41 -10.39 -8.54
C CYS A 128 -12.96 -11.13 -7.27
N ILE A 129 -13.61 -10.84 -6.15
CA ILE A 129 -13.33 -11.46 -4.86
C ILE A 129 -14.55 -12.24 -4.39
N ASP A 130 -14.37 -13.53 -4.14
CA ASP A 130 -15.36 -14.37 -3.48
C ASP A 130 -15.32 -14.14 -1.97
N LEU A 131 -16.43 -13.69 -1.41
CA LEU A 131 -16.58 -13.40 0.01
C LEU A 131 -17.45 -14.46 0.69
N THR A 132 -16.96 -14.97 1.81
CA THR A 132 -17.82 -15.67 2.78
C THR A 132 -18.83 -14.69 3.39
N LEU A 133 -19.91 -15.23 3.98
CA LEU A 133 -20.88 -14.41 4.72
C LEU A 133 -20.22 -13.55 5.82
N ARG A 134 -19.16 -14.06 6.46
CA ARG A 134 -18.43 -13.32 7.49
C ARG A 134 -17.70 -12.11 6.90
N GLU A 135 -16.98 -12.30 5.81
CA GLU A 135 -16.24 -11.21 5.15
C GLU A 135 -17.18 -10.18 4.54
N LEU A 136 -18.28 -10.63 3.92
CA LEU A 136 -19.32 -9.77 3.38
C LEU A 136 -19.91 -8.83 4.44
N ARG A 137 -20.15 -9.33 5.66
CA ARG A 137 -20.60 -8.50 6.80
C ARG A 137 -19.56 -7.47 7.21
N MET A 138 -18.28 -7.85 7.22
CA MET A 138 -17.20 -6.93 7.57
C MET A 138 -17.03 -5.82 6.52
N VAL A 139 -17.15 -6.16 5.24
CA VAL A 139 -17.16 -5.19 4.15
C VAL A 139 -18.34 -4.22 4.31
N GLY A 140 -19.55 -4.74 4.52
CA GLY A 140 -20.74 -3.92 4.74
C GLY A 140 -20.62 -2.98 5.94
N LEU A 141 -20.03 -3.44 7.04
CA LEU A 141 -19.75 -2.62 8.22
C LEU A 141 -18.74 -1.51 7.91
N ALA A 142 -17.65 -1.84 7.22
CA ALA A 142 -16.62 -0.87 6.84
C ALA A 142 -17.16 0.22 5.90
N THR A 143 -18.14 -0.10 5.05
CA THR A 143 -18.74 0.84 4.10
C THR A 143 -20.01 1.51 4.60
N ALA A 144 -20.51 1.18 5.80
CA ALA A 144 -21.80 1.67 6.31
C ALA A 144 -21.89 3.21 6.32
N GLY A 145 -20.80 3.90 6.66
CA GLY A 145 -20.75 5.37 6.65
C GLY A 145 -20.95 5.97 5.25
N VAL A 146 -20.42 5.33 4.21
CA VAL A 146 -20.58 5.78 2.81
C VAL A 146 -22.04 5.63 2.38
N VAL A 147 -22.69 4.53 2.74
CA VAL A 147 -24.11 4.32 2.46
C VAL A 147 -24.97 5.41 3.12
N MET A 148 -24.64 5.83 4.35
CA MET A 148 -25.38 6.91 5.01
C MET A 148 -25.17 8.29 4.36
N GLN A 149 -24.00 8.52 3.77
CA GLN A 149 -23.66 9.78 3.13
C GLN A 149 -24.36 9.97 1.78
N PHE A 150 -24.45 8.90 0.98
CA PHE A 150 -24.99 8.96 -0.39
C PHE A 150 -26.37 8.31 -0.54
N GLY A 151 -26.82 7.51 0.43
CA GLY A 151 -28.11 6.82 0.41
C GLY A 151 -29.31 7.69 0.80
N ARG A 152 -29.11 8.98 1.10
CA ARG A 152 -30.20 9.94 1.39
C ARG A 152 -30.79 10.60 0.14
N GLU A 153 -30.20 10.36 -1.03
CA GLU A 153 -30.60 11.01 -2.29
C GLU A 153 -31.36 10.07 -3.25
N ALA A 154 -31.74 8.87 -2.79
CA ALA A 154 -32.53 7.90 -3.54
C ALA A 154 -34.00 7.86 -3.08
#